data_AF-A0A9D9GZ00-F1
#
_entry.id   AF-A0A9D9GZ00-F1
#
_cell.length_a   1.000
_cell.length_b   1.000
_cell.length_c   1.000
_cell.angle_alpha   90.00
_cell.angle_beta   90.00
_cell.angle_gamma   90.00
#
_symmetry.space_group_name_H-M   'P 1'
#
loop_
_entity.id
_entity.type
_entity.pdbx_description
1 polymer ?
#
loop_
_entity_poly.entity_id
_entity_poly.type
_entity_poly.pdbx_seq_one_letter_code
_entity_poly.pdbx_strand_id
1 'polypeptide(L)'
;MKDRILRLCRRLDKFTLDEISTIAEDVDEAVLELLLLTLVKEGKLTLRNDLYFYNKQSFNKKYSILSYYPAKILDIVIRCFCLSIPAYKAKDVIGIAESSTMQLYYIFRELIYERQTNKLKSLYDKSPQQGRNRIFYDEEFSFYVYDNQVFVSEKSFQSPEEKAFTKPEIQEFKKVYSYLTRFTSHNSNKVDLLQKLAEGIWRRNKEFEELYFDLKVNLLNISS
;
A
#
# COMPACT_ATOMS: atom_id res chain seq x y z
N MET A 1 -3.23 -11.25 14.07
CA MET A 1 -2.19 -11.31 15.14
C MET A 1 -1.06 -10.31 14.86
N LYS A 2 -0.33 -10.44 13.74
CA LYS A 2 0.79 -9.55 13.36
C LYS A 2 0.45 -8.05 13.35
N ASP A 3 -0.70 -7.64 12.82
CA ASP A 3 -1.09 -6.22 12.78
C ASP A 3 -1.44 -5.64 14.17
N ARG A 4 -1.86 -6.50 15.10
CA ARG A 4 -2.06 -6.09 16.51
C ARG A 4 -0.72 -5.86 17.20
N ILE A 5 0.23 -6.79 17.03
CA ILE A 5 1.60 -6.65 17.57
C ILE A 5 2.30 -5.44 16.96
N LEU A 6 2.19 -5.22 15.65
CA LEU A 6 2.76 -4.04 15.01
C LEU A 6 2.20 -2.72 15.57
N ARG A 7 0.90 -2.66 15.89
CA ARG A 7 0.29 -1.51 16.56
C ARG A 7 0.87 -1.29 17.97
N LEU A 8 1.12 -2.36 18.72
CA LEU A 8 1.78 -2.30 20.02
C LEU A 8 3.22 -1.77 19.90
N CYS A 9 4.02 -2.34 19.00
CA CYS A 9 5.37 -1.85 18.72
C CYS A 9 5.39 -0.34 18.40
N ARG A 10 4.43 0.12 17.57
CA ARG A 10 4.29 1.54 17.20
C ARG A 10 3.97 2.44 18.39
N ARG A 11 3.15 1.98 19.33
CA ARG A 11 2.78 2.74 20.54
C ARG A 11 3.95 2.82 21.52
N LEU A 12 4.68 1.73 21.68
CA LEU A 12 5.84 1.67 22.57
C LEU A 12 7.01 2.50 22.05
N ASP A 13 7.18 2.60 20.72
CA ASP A 13 8.23 3.33 20.00
C ASP A 13 9.65 2.78 20.24
N LYS A 14 10.00 2.48 21.48
CA LYS A 14 11.25 1.87 21.93
C LYS A 14 10.92 0.90 23.05
N PHE A 15 11.30 -0.37 22.92
CA PHE A 15 10.97 -1.40 23.91
C PHE A 15 11.92 -2.61 23.90
N THR A 16 11.94 -3.36 25.00
CA THR A 16 12.58 -4.69 25.09
C THR A 16 11.59 -5.81 24.81
N LEU A 17 12.08 -7.05 24.60
CA LEU A 17 11.22 -8.23 24.46
C LEU A 17 10.33 -8.41 25.71
N ASP A 18 10.91 -8.29 26.89
CA ASP A 18 10.21 -8.44 28.18
C ASP A 18 9.05 -7.43 28.35
N GLU A 19 9.30 -6.16 27.99
CA GLU A 19 8.27 -5.11 28.07
C GLU A 19 7.07 -5.39 27.17
N ILE A 20 7.29 -5.87 25.94
CA ILE A 20 6.18 -6.17 25.04
C ILE A 20 5.52 -7.52 25.35
N SER A 21 6.27 -8.51 25.85
CA SER A 21 5.73 -9.78 26.36
C SER A 21 4.77 -9.55 27.51
N THR A 22 5.10 -8.63 28.43
CA THR A 22 4.23 -8.25 29.56
C THR A 22 2.91 -7.59 29.11
N ILE A 23 2.90 -6.94 27.95
CA ILE A 23 1.67 -6.30 27.43
C ILE A 23 0.87 -7.26 26.54
N ALA A 24 1.55 -8.20 25.89
CA ALA A 24 0.98 -9.21 25.03
C ALA A 24 0.98 -10.59 25.70
N GLU A 25 0.56 -10.66 26.97
CA GLU A 25 0.59 -11.88 27.79
C GLU A 25 -0.18 -13.06 27.18
N ASP A 26 -1.12 -12.78 26.28
CA ASP A 26 -1.90 -13.78 25.55
C ASP A 26 -1.16 -14.39 24.34
N VAL A 27 0.08 -13.98 24.09
CA VAL A 27 0.93 -14.48 22.99
C VAL A 27 2.16 -15.17 23.57
N ASP A 28 2.39 -16.39 23.12
CA ASP A 28 3.60 -17.14 23.46
C ASP A 28 4.88 -16.35 23.10
N GLU A 29 5.83 -16.33 24.03
CA GLU A 29 7.04 -15.49 23.92
C GLU A 29 7.89 -15.86 22.70
N ALA A 30 8.03 -17.15 22.39
CA ALA A 30 8.80 -17.59 21.21
C ALA A 30 8.10 -17.18 19.90
N VAL A 31 6.76 -17.21 19.88
CA VAL A 31 5.97 -16.70 18.76
C VAL A 31 6.12 -15.17 18.61
N LEU A 32 6.12 -14.45 19.73
CA LEU A 32 6.29 -13.00 19.75
C LEU A 32 7.69 -12.59 19.26
N GLU A 33 8.73 -13.26 19.73
CA GLU A 33 10.11 -13.03 19.30
C GLU A 33 10.25 -13.24 17.78
N LEU A 34 9.70 -14.35 17.25
CA LEU A 34 9.71 -14.63 15.82
C LEU A 34 8.98 -13.55 15.01
N LEU A 35 7.85 -13.05 15.53
CA LEU A 35 7.11 -11.94 14.91
C LEU A 35 7.95 -10.65 14.90
N LEU A 36 8.62 -10.31 16.00
CA LEU A 36 9.48 -9.12 16.08
C LEU A 36 10.67 -9.22 15.12
N LEU A 37 11.33 -10.38 15.05
CA LEU A 37 12.41 -10.63 14.09
C LEU A 37 11.92 -10.53 12.64
N THR A 38 10.69 -10.98 12.37
CA THR A 38 10.06 -10.80 11.05
C THR A 38 9.85 -9.32 10.76
N LEU A 39 9.40 -8.52 11.73
CA LEU A 39 9.23 -7.07 11.58
C LEU A 39 10.56 -6.33 11.42
N VAL A 40 11.65 -6.81 12.03
CA VAL A 40 13.02 -6.33 11.78
C VAL A 40 13.45 -6.62 10.35
N LYS A 41 13.24 -7.85 9.86
CA LYS A 41 13.53 -8.23 8.46
C LYS A 41 12.71 -7.40 7.46
N GLU A 42 11.49 -7.01 7.82
CA GLU A 42 10.63 -6.12 7.04
C GLU A 42 11.02 -4.63 7.13
N GLY A 43 12.05 -4.29 7.91
CA GLY A 43 12.50 -2.90 8.11
C GLY A 43 11.55 -2.03 8.91
N LYS A 44 10.53 -2.62 9.55
CA LYS A 44 9.56 -1.90 10.42
C LYS A 44 10.12 -1.64 11.81
N LEU A 45 11.02 -2.51 12.27
CA LEU A 45 11.75 -2.37 13.52
C LEU A 45 13.26 -2.35 13.24
N THR A 46 14.00 -1.75 14.16
CA THR A 46 15.47 -1.88 14.24
C THR A 46 15.81 -2.47 15.61
N LEU A 47 16.59 -3.53 15.65
CA LEU A 47 17.11 -4.11 16.90
C LEU A 47 18.55 -3.62 17.13
N ARG A 48 18.82 -2.98 18.28
CA ARG A 48 20.17 -2.59 18.71
C ARG A 48 20.30 -2.83 20.21
N ASN A 49 21.33 -3.57 20.63
CA ASN A 49 21.61 -3.85 22.05
C ASN A 49 20.37 -4.35 22.80
N ASP A 50 19.72 -5.40 22.28
CA ASP A 50 18.51 -6.03 22.85
C ASP A 50 17.29 -5.10 22.97
N LEU A 51 17.33 -3.99 22.25
CA LEU A 51 16.32 -2.96 22.27
C LEU A 51 15.72 -2.76 20.88
N TYR A 52 14.42 -2.94 20.78
CA TYR A 52 13.65 -2.71 19.57
C TYR A 52 13.28 -1.24 19.47
N PHE A 53 13.52 -0.67 18.30
CA PHE A 53 13.12 0.67 17.93
C PHE A 53 12.11 0.55 16.80
N TYR A 54 10.92 1.11 17.00
CA TYR A 54 9.97 1.27 15.93
C TYR A 54 10.54 2.29 14.94
N ASN A 55 10.73 1.85 13.70
CA ASN A 55 11.13 2.75 12.64
C ASN A 55 9.90 3.59 12.29
N LYS A 56 9.71 4.71 13.01
CA LYS A 56 8.87 5.80 12.57
C LYS A 56 9.37 6.16 11.17
N GLN A 57 8.67 5.74 10.13
CA GLN A 57 9.01 6.26 8.81
C GLN A 57 8.73 7.75 8.94
N SER A 58 9.81 8.54 8.90
CA SER A 58 9.71 10.00 8.84
C SER A 58 8.69 10.33 7.78
N PHE A 59 7.83 11.33 8.04
CA PHE A 59 6.97 11.94 7.02
C PHE A 59 7.75 11.95 5.70
N ASN A 60 7.23 11.23 4.71
CA ASN A 60 7.96 10.97 3.48
C ASN A 60 8.39 12.34 2.94
N LYS A 61 9.70 12.69 3.05
CA LYS A 61 10.20 14.05 2.72
C LYS A 61 9.80 14.46 1.30
N LYS A 62 9.54 13.46 0.44
CA LYS A 62 8.97 13.56 -0.90
C LYS A 62 7.65 14.33 -0.96
N TYR A 63 6.81 14.27 0.06
CA TYR A 63 5.48 14.90 0.10
C TYR A 63 5.34 15.89 1.26
N SER A 64 6.28 16.83 1.35
CA SER A 64 6.24 17.94 2.32
C SER A 64 4.93 18.75 2.25
N ILE A 65 4.23 18.74 1.11
CA ILE A 65 2.96 19.44 0.96
C ILE A 65 1.89 19.00 1.97
N LEU A 66 1.96 17.75 2.45
CA LEU A 66 1.02 17.22 3.43
C LEU A 66 1.10 17.98 4.77
N SER A 67 2.26 18.54 5.13
CA SER A 67 2.41 19.30 6.38
C SER A 67 1.80 20.70 6.34
N TYR A 68 1.41 21.21 5.17
CA TYR A 68 0.71 22.50 5.07
C TYR A 68 -0.80 22.38 5.37
N TYR A 69 -1.34 21.16 5.45
CA TYR A 69 -2.75 20.93 5.74
C TYR A 69 -2.96 20.60 7.23
N PRO A 70 -4.00 21.17 7.87
CA PRO A 70 -4.40 20.75 9.21
C PRO A 70 -4.73 19.25 9.24
N ALA A 71 -4.41 18.58 10.35
CA ALA A 71 -4.63 17.14 10.51
C ALA A 71 -6.10 16.72 10.24
N LYS A 72 -7.07 17.54 10.66
CA LYS A 72 -8.50 17.32 10.41
C LYS A 72 -8.84 17.35 8.91
N ILE A 73 -8.25 18.27 8.15
CA ILE A 73 -8.45 18.36 6.70
C ILE A 73 -7.88 17.11 6.04
N LEU A 74 -6.66 16.73 6.40
CA LEU A 74 -6.02 15.53 5.86
C LEU A 74 -6.83 14.26 6.17
N ASP A 75 -7.38 14.15 7.38
CA ASP A 75 -8.25 13.04 7.77
C ASP A 75 -9.49 12.95 6.86
N ILE A 76 -10.19 14.06 6.65
CA ILE A 76 -11.38 14.10 5.77
C ILE A 76 -10.99 13.75 4.33
N VAL A 77 -9.88 14.28 3.81
CA VAL A 77 -9.41 13.99 2.45
C VAL A 77 -9.12 12.50 2.29
N ILE A 78 -8.46 11.86 3.27
CA ILE A 78 -8.19 10.41 3.26
C ILE A 78 -9.51 9.64 3.24
N ARG A 79 -10.50 10.04 4.03
CA ARG A 79 -11.83 9.39 4.04
C ARG A 79 -12.54 9.53 2.70
N CYS A 80 -12.57 10.74 2.13
CA CYS A 80 -13.15 10.98 0.81
C CYS A 80 -12.47 10.13 -0.26
N PHE A 81 -11.14 10.03 -0.23
CA PHE A 81 -10.41 9.14 -1.13
C PHE A 81 -10.82 7.69 -0.93
N CYS A 82 -10.83 7.18 0.30
CA CYS A 82 -11.17 5.77 0.58
C CYS A 82 -12.62 5.44 0.16
N LEU A 83 -13.55 6.38 0.30
CA LEU A 83 -14.95 6.26 -0.17
C LEU A 83 -15.13 6.45 -1.68
N SER A 84 -14.05 6.63 -2.44
CA SER A 84 -14.07 6.88 -3.89
C SER A 84 -14.86 8.15 -4.27
N ILE A 85 -14.91 9.14 -3.38
CA ILE A 85 -15.54 10.44 -3.65
C ILE A 85 -14.62 11.22 -4.60
N PRO A 86 -15.08 11.62 -5.81
CA PRO A 86 -14.26 12.38 -6.75
C PRO A 86 -13.81 13.73 -6.18
N ALA A 87 -12.62 14.20 -6.58
CA ALA A 87 -12.03 15.44 -6.07
C ALA A 87 -12.95 16.66 -6.24
N TYR A 88 -13.64 16.78 -7.37
CA TYR A 88 -14.59 17.87 -7.64
C TYR A 88 -15.80 17.90 -6.68
N LYS A 89 -16.16 16.77 -6.06
CA LYS A 89 -17.18 16.71 -4.98
C LYS A 89 -16.56 16.87 -3.60
N ALA A 90 -15.40 16.25 -3.40
CA ALA A 90 -14.71 16.27 -2.12
C ALA A 90 -14.28 17.70 -1.74
N LYS A 91 -13.96 18.56 -2.72
CA LYS A 91 -13.60 19.98 -2.50
C LYS A 91 -14.61 20.72 -1.62
N ASP A 92 -15.91 20.47 -1.84
CA ASP A 92 -17.00 21.15 -1.15
C ASP A 92 -17.17 20.62 0.29
N VAL A 93 -16.84 19.34 0.52
CA VAL A 93 -16.86 18.70 1.85
C VAL A 93 -15.64 19.12 2.69
N ILE A 94 -14.47 19.22 2.05
CA ILE A 94 -13.20 19.50 2.71
C ILE A 94 -13.01 21.01 2.95
N GLY A 95 -13.53 21.86 2.06
CA GLY A 95 -13.33 23.31 2.12
C GLY A 95 -11.97 23.76 1.56
N ILE A 96 -11.40 23.02 0.61
CA ILE A 96 -10.17 23.39 -0.13
C ILE A 96 -10.42 23.35 -1.64
N ALA A 97 -9.50 23.93 -2.42
CA ALA A 97 -9.61 23.93 -3.88
C ALA A 97 -9.63 22.51 -4.48
N GLU A 98 -10.29 22.34 -5.63
CA GLU A 98 -10.29 21.08 -6.37
C GLU A 98 -8.88 20.63 -6.74
N SER A 99 -8.06 21.56 -7.22
CA SER A 99 -6.65 21.30 -7.60
C SER A 99 -5.85 20.76 -6.42
N SER A 100 -6.00 21.35 -5.24
CA SER A 100 -5.40 20.87 -4.00
C SER A 100 -5.86 19.46 -3.63
N THR A 101 -7.16 19.19 -3.77
CA THR A 101 -7.74 17.86 -3.52
C THR A 101 -7.21 16.82 -4.50
N MET A 102 -7.15 17.16 -5.80
CA MET A 102 -6.58 16.30 -6.83
C MET A 102 -5.11 15.99 -6.57
N GLN A 103 -4.32 16.98 -6.14
CA GLN A 103 -2.92 16.79 -5.80
C GLN A 103 -2.74 15.84 -4.62
N LEU A 104 -3.56 15.97 -3.57
CA LEU A 104 -3.55 15.02 -2.44
C LEU A 104 -3.92 13.60 -2.88
N TYR A 105 -4.93 13.46 -3.73
CA TYR A 105 -5.31 12.15 -4.28
C TYR A 105 -4.20 11.52 -5.12
N TYR A 106 -3.51 12.33 -5.93
CA TYR A 106 -2.34 11.88 -6.69
C TYR A 106 -1.25 11.31 -5.76
N ILE A 107 -0.92 12.03 -4.69
CA ILE A 107 0.06 11.57 -3.68
C ILE A 107 -0.35 10.22 -3.08
N PHE A 108 -1.64 10.03 -2.77
CA PHE A 108 -2.11 8.75 -2.22
C PHE A 108 -1.95 7.60 -3.22
N ARG A 109 -2.27 7.82 -4.50
CA ARG A 109 -2.10 6.79 -5.53
C ARG A 109 -0.62 6.47 -5.77
N GLU A 110 0.24 7.48 -5.77
CA GLU A 110 1.69 7.31 -5.85
C GLU A 110 2.22 6.42 -4.72
N LEU A 111 1.84 6.72 -3.46
CA LEU A 111 2.25 5.90 -2.30
C LEU A 111 1.78 4.45 -2.42
N ILE A 112 0.55 4.23 -2.91
CA ILE A 112 0.01 2.89 -3.16
C ILE A 112 0.85 2.17 -4.22
N TYR A 113 1.12 2.85 -5.35
CA TYR A 113 1.87 2.28 -6.47
C TYR A 113 3.32 1.97 -6.10
N GLU A 114 4.01 2.87 -5.39
CA GLU A 114 5.38 2.66 -4.92
C GLU A 114 5.48 1.43 -4.02
N ARG A 115 4.57 1.30 -3.05
CA ARG A 115 4.54 0.14 -2.15
C ARG A 115 4.31 -1.17 -2.93
N GLN A 116 3.36 -1.17 -3.86
CA GLN A 116 3.09 -2.34 -4.71
C GLN A 116 4.31 -2.69 -5.58
N THR A 117 4.97 -1.69 -6.16
CA THR A 117 6.16 -1.85 -6.99
C THR A 117 7.33 -2.42 -6.20
N ASN A 118 7.57 -1.92 -4.98
CA ASN A 118 8.63 -2.43 -4.11
C ASN A 118 8.37 -3.89 -3.70
N LYS A 119 7.12 -4.23 -3.40
CA LYS A 119 6.72 -5.62 -3.11
C LYS A 119 6.91 -6.50 -4.35
N LEU A 120 6.48 -6.05 -5.53
CA LEU A 120 6.66 -6.76 -6.79
C LEU A 120 8.14 -7.03 -7.08
N LYS A 121 9.01 -6.02 -6.96
CA LYS A 121 10.46 -6.17 -7.14
C LYS A 121 11.02 -7.28 -6.25
N SER A 122 10.73 -7.22 -4.94
CA SER A 122 11.22 -8.23 -3.99
C SER A 122 10.73 -9.65 -4.28
N LEU A 123 9.52 -9.81 -4.84
CA LEU A 123 8.97 -11.11 -5.23
C LEU A 123 9.59 -11.61 -6.54
N TYR A 124 9.71 -10.71 -7.51
CA TYR A 124 10.31 -11.00 -8.81
C TYR A 124 11.78 -11.41 -8.68
N ASP A 125 12.56 -10.73 -7.83
CA ASP A 125 13.96 -11.07 -7.57
C ASP A 125 14.14 -12.51 -7.03
N LYS A 126 13.14 -13.04 -6.33
CA LYS A 126 13.16 -14.39 -5.76
C LYS A 126 12.65 -15.47 -6.72
N SER A 127 11.65 -15.15 -7.52
CA SER A 127 11.07 -16.08 -8.48
C SER A 127 10.54 -15.31 -9.68
N PRO A 128 11.39 -15.01 -10.67
CA PRO A 128 10.99 -14.26 -11.85
C PRO A 128 9.79 -14.91 -12.54
N GLN A 129 8.80 -14.09 -12.91
CA GLN A 129 7.60 -14.50 -13.64
C GLN A 129 7.51 -13.66 -14.90
N GLN A 130 7.14 -14.27 -16.03
CA GLN A 130 6.92 -13.52 -17.27
C GLN A 130 5.83 -12.46 -17.05
N GLY A 131 5.97 -11.27 -17.64
CA GLY A 131 4.92 -10.25 -17.58
C GLY A 131 3.76 -10.57 -18.51
N ARG A 132 2.51 -10.29 -18.11
CA ARG A 132 1.36 -10.25 -19.04
C ARG A 132 1.09 -8.82 -19.46
N ASN A 133 1.45 -8.48 -20.68
CA ASN A 133 1.24 -7.13 -21.18
C ASN A 133 -0.21 -6.92 -21.61
N ARG A 134 -0.79 -5.77 -21.25
CA ARG A 134 -2.13 -5.37 -21.64
C ARG A 134 -2.16 -3.88 -21.96
N ILE A 135 -2.96 -3.55 -22.95
CA ILE A 135 -3.19 -2.17 -23.35
C ILE A 135 -4.41 -1.64 -22.61
N PHE A 136 -4.25 -0.49 -21.95
CA PHE A 136 -5.34 0.31 -21.43
C PHE A 136 -5.32 1.65 -22.16
N TYR A 137 -6.43 1.99 -22.82
CA TYR A 137 -6.45 3.07 -23.82
C TYR A 137 -5.37 2.85 -24.89
N ASP A 138 -4.27 3.59 -24.84
CA ASP A 138 -3.14 3.48 -25.79
C ASP A 138 -1.81 3.19 -25.07
N GLU A 139 -1.85 2.88 -23.77
CA GLU A 139 -0.67 2.61 -22.96
C GLU A 139 -0.60 1.12 -22.61
N GLU A 140 0.58 0.52 -22.81
CA GLU A 140 0.85 -0.87 -22.47
C GLU A 140 1.43 -0.98 -21.05
N PHE A 141 0.86 -1.86 -20.24
CA PHE A 141 1.34 -2.16 -18.90
C PHE A 141 1.57 -3.66 -18.72
N SER A 142 2.57 -4.00 -17.91
CA SER A 142 2.89 -5.38 -17.56
C SER A 142 2.24 -5.78 -16.25
N PHE A 143 1.59 -6.94 -16.25
CA PHE A 143 0.93 -7.50 -15.08
C PHE A 143 1.62 -8.76 -14.59
N TYR A 144 1.64 -8.91 -13.26
CA TYR A 144 2.25 -10.03 -12.56
C TYR A 144 1.29 -10.55 -11.50
N VAL A 145 1.44 -11.82 -11.10
CA VAL A 145 0.66 -12.42 -10.02
C VAL A 145 1.58 -13.19 -9.09
N TYR A 146 1.56 -12.81 -7.82
CA TYR A 146 2.26 -13.49 -6.74
C TYR A 146 1.35 -13.57 -5.52
N ASP A 147 1.35 -14.71 -4.83
CA ASP A 147 0.58 -14.92 -3.60
C ASP A 147 -0.91 -14.50 -3.73
N ASN A 148 -1.54 -14.87 -4.86
CA ASN A 148 -2.92 -14.47 -5.23
C ASN A 148 -3.17 -12.95 -5.32
N GLN A 149 -2.12 -12.14 -5.38
CA GLN A 149 -2.20 -10.70 -5.58
C GLN A 149 -1.70 -10.34 -6.99
N VAL A 150 -2.48 -9.53 -7.70
CA VAL A 150 -2.08 -8.96 -8.99
C VAL A 150 -1.27 -7.69 -8.75
N PHE A 151 -0.24 -7.48 -9.57
CA PHE A 151 0.58 -6.28 -9.60
C PHE A 151 0.63 -5.72 -11.01
N VAL A 152 0.92 -4.44 -11.14
CA VAL A 152 1.09 -3.73 -12.41
C VAL A 152 2.39 -2.95 -12.40
N SER A 153 3.08 -2.90 -13.52
CA SER A 153 4.25 -2.04 -13.74
C SER A 153 4.20 -1.41 -15.12
N GLU A 154 4.84 -0.24 -15.23
CA GLU A 154 5.01 0.47 -16.50
C GLU A 154 5.87 -0.32 -17.47
N LYS A 155 6.96 -0.90 -16.97
CA LYS A 155 7.93 -1.65 -17.76
C LYS A 155 7.88 -3.11 -17.39
N SER A 156 8.02 -3.97 -18.39
CA SER A 156 8.27 -5.39 -18.16
C SER A 156 9.62 -5.56 -17.48
N PHE A 157 9.64 -6.29 -16.38
CA PHE A 157 10.85 -6.89 -15.84
C PHE A 157 11.38 -7.96 -16.81
N GLN A 158 12.68 -8.20 -16.80
CA GLN A 158 13.33 -9.18 -17.66
C GLN A 158 14.34 -10.01 -16.86
N SER A 159 14.23 -11.33 -16.98
CA SER A 159 15.18 -12.30 -16.44
C SER A 159 15.22 -13.53 -17.33
N PRO A 160 16.39 -14.19 -17.49
CA PRO A 160 16.49 -15.45 -18.25
C PRO A 160 15.67 -16.60 -17.64
N GLU A 161 15.39 -16.55 -16.33
CA GLU A 161 14.76 -17.65 -15.57
C GLU A 161 13.26 -17.43 -15.31
N GLU A 162 12.61 -16.61 -16.15
CA GLU A 162 11.19 -16.30 -15.98
C GLU A 162 10.29 -17.51 -16.13
N LYS A 163 9.44 -17.71 -15.12
CA LYS A 163 8.41 -18.75 -15.12
C LYS A 163 7.13 -18.24 -15.76
N ALA A 164 6.47 -19.12 -16.51
CA ALA A 164 5.12 -18.86 -17.00
C ALA A 164 4.11 -18.89 -15.84
N PHE A 165 2.95 -18.25 -16.06
CA PHE A 165 1.84 -18.29 -15.12
C PHE A 165 1.27 -19.71 -15.00
N THR A 166 0.97 -20.09 -13.77
CA THR A 166 0.14 -21.24 -13.46
C THR A 166 -1.32 -20.98 -13.82
N LYS A 167 -2.12 -22.05 -13.97
CA LYS A 167 -3.57 -21.92 -14.26
C LYS A 167 -4.32 -21.07 -13.21
N PRO A 168 -4.10 -21.23 -11.89
CA PRO A 168 -4.74 -20.38 -10.89
C PRO A 168 -4.38 -18.89 -11.03
N GLU A 169 -3.12 -18.56 -11.27
CA GLU A 169 -2.67 -17.18 -11.44
C GLU A 169 -3.31 -16.53 -12.68
N ILE A 170 -3.47 -17.28 -13.77
CA ILE A 170 -4.19 -16.81 -14.96
C ILE A 170 -5.65 -16.49 -14.63
N GLN A 171 -6.31 -17.33 -13.83
CA GLN A 171 -7.70 -17.08 -13.43
C GLN A 171 -7.82 -15.83 -12.55
N GLU A 172 -6.93 -15.65 -11.57
CA GLU A 172 -6.96 -14.46 -10.73
C GLU A 172 -6.66 -13.19 -11.54
N PHE A 173 -5.65 -13.24 -12.42
CA PHE A 173 -5.38 -12.16 -13.36
C PHE A 173 -6.61 -11.79 -14.18
N LYS A 174 -7.32 -12.76 -14.76
CA LYS A 174 -8.54 -12.48 -15.56
C LYS A 174 -9.63 -11.78 -14.75
N LYS A 175 -9.85 -12.19 -13.49
CA LYS A 175 -10.84 -11.56 -12.60
C LYS A 175 -10.48 -10.11 -12.32
N VAL A 176 -9.23 -9.84 -11.96
CA VAL A 176 -8.76 -8.49 -11.65
C VAL A 176 -8.74 -7.63 -12.91
N TYR A 177 -8.24 -8.15 -14.04
CA TYR A 177 -8.24 -7.43 -15.31
C TYR A 177 -9.66 -6.98 -15.71
N SER A 178 -10.65 -7.89 -15.64
CA SER A 178 -12.05 -7.55 -15.92
C SER A 178 -12.59 -6.45 -15.00
N TYR A 179 -12.22 -6.49 -13.72
CA TYR A 179 -12.55 -5.44 -12.76
C TYR A 179 -11.87 -4.11 -13.13
N LEU A 180 -10.57 -4.12 -13.45
CA LEU A 180 -9.81 -2.93 -13.79
C LEU A 180 -10.32 -2.28 -15.08
N THR A 181 -10.69 -3.06 -16.10
CA THR A 181 -11.30 -2.51 -17.33
C THR A 181 -12.58 -1.74 -17.02
N ARG A 182 -13.43 -2.25 -16.13
CA ARG A 182 -14.64 -1.53 -15.67
C ARG A 182 -14.27 -0.29 -14.86
N PHE A 183 -13.31 -0.42 -13.95
CA PHE A 183 -12.80 0.67 -13.12
C PHE A 183 -12.29 1.85 -13.97
N THR A 184 -11.55 1.55 -15.05
CA THR A 184 -11.04 2.57 -15.99
C THR A 184 -12.11 3.08 -16.94
N SER A 185 -13.06 2.26 -17.39
CA SER A 185 -14.10 2.71 -18.35
C SER A 185 -14.99 3.85 -17.82
N HIS A 186 -15.12 3.97 -16.50
CA HIS A 186 -15.85 5.07 -15.86
C HIS A 186 -15.00 6.35 -15.70
N ASN A 187 -13.73 6.34 -16.15
CA ASN A 187 -12.76 7.40 -15.93
C ASN A 187 -12.01 7.70 -17.24
N SER A 188 -12.58 8.57 -18.08
CA SER A 188 -12.04 8.91 -19.40
C SER A 188 -10.67 9.61 -19.39
N ASN A 189 -10.14 9.94 -18.22
CA ASN A 189 -8.88 10.65 -18.07
C ASN A 189 -7.70 9.67 -17.94
N LYS A 190 -6.78 9.72 -18.92
CA LYS A 190 -5.54 8.93 -18.98
C LYS A 190 -4.45 9.38 -18.01
N VAL A 191 -4.57 10.57 -17.43
CA VAL A 191 -3.57 11.08 -16.46
C VAL A 191 -3.44 10.10 -15.29
N ASP A 192 -2.19 9.70 -15.00
CA ASP A 192 -1.80 8.76 -13.95
C ASP A 192 -2.51 7.40 -14.03
N LEU A 193 -2.70 6.89 -15.25
CA LEU A 193 -3.43 5.65 -15.51
C LEU A 193 -2.83 4.46 -14.75
N LEU A 194 -1.51 4.32 -14.73
CA LEU A 194 -0.81 3.26 -14.01
C LEU A 194 -1.12 3.30 -12.51
N GLN A 195 -1.06 4.48 -11.91
CA GLN A 195 -1.36 4.70 -10.50
C GLN A 195 -2.84 4.45 -10.18
N LYS A 196 -3.76 4.78 -11.10
CA LYS A 196 -5.18 4.43 -10.99
C LYS A 196 -5.40 2.92 -11.07
N LEU A 197 -4.68 2.20 -11.92
CA LEU A 197 -4.74 0.73 -11.98
C LEU A 197 -4.25 0.13 -10.66
N ALA A 198 -3.13 0.64 -10.12
CA ALA A 198 -2.61 0.24 -8.82
C ALA A 198 -3.60 0.52 -7.67
N GLU A 199 -4.28 1.67 -7.71
CA GLU A 199 -5.38 2.00 -6.80
C GLU A 199 -6.54 1.00 -6.91
N GLY A 200 -6.99 0.68 -8.12
CA GLY A 200 -8.03 -0.31 -8.35
C GLY A 200 -7.67 -1.68 -7.77
N ILE A 201 -6.43 -2.14 -8.00
CA ILE A 201 -5.90 -3.36 -7.39
C ILE A 201 -5.93 -3.26 -5.87
N TRP A 202 -5.51 -2.13 -5.31
CA TRP A 202 -5.46 -1.92 -3.87
C TRP A 202 -6.84 -1.92 -3.21
N ARG A 203 -7.87 -1.40 -3.89
CA ARG A 203 -9.26 -1.33 -3.42
C ARG A 203 -10.01 -2.64 -3.46
N ARG A 204 -9.63 -3.52 -4.37
CA ARG A 204 -10.42 -4.73 -4.65
C ARG A 204 -10.54 -5.60 -3.39
N ASN A 205 -11.77 -5.98 -3.05
CA ASN A 205 -12.14 -6.81 -1.90
C ASN A 205 -11.70 -6.24 -0.55
N LYS A 206 -11.69 -4.90 -0.40
CA LYS A 206 -11.43 -4.25 0.88
C LYS A 206 -12.54 -3.29 1.23
N GLU A 207 -12.91 -3.29 2.49
CA GLU A 207 -13.89 -2.36 3.04
C GLU A 207 -13.24 -1.01 3.36
N PHE A 208 -14.09 0.00 3.60
CA PHE A 208 -13.65 1.36 3.89
C PHE A 208 -12.63 1.42 5.04
N GLU A 209 -12.90 0.70 6.13
CA GLU A 209 -12.08 0.68 7.34
C GLU A 209 -10.66 0.16 7.06
N GLU A 210 -10.55 -0.88 6.22
CA GLU A 210 -9.27 -1.46 5.83
C GLU A 210 -8.48 -0.48 4.96
N LEU A 211 -9.14 0.15 3.98
CA LEU A 211 -8.53 1.14 3.10
C LEU A 211 -8.06 2.38 3.86
N TYR A 212 -8.92 2.90 4.73
CA TYR A 212 -8.65 4.07 5.55
C TYR A 212 -7.51 3.80 6.52
N PHE A 213 -7.54 2.67 7.24
CA PHE A 213 -6.46 2.28 8.13
C PHE A 213 -5.15 2.14 7.36
N ASP A 214 -5.14 1.41 6.26
CA ASP A 214 -3.93 1.17 5.50
C ASP A 214 -3.32 2.46 4.93
N LEU A 215 -4.14 3.34 4.35
CA LEU A 215 -3.65 4.62 3.81
C LEU A 215 -3.17 5.56 4.93
N LYS A 216 -3.95 5.74 6.00
CA LYS A 216 -3.61 6.67 7.08
C LYS A 216 -2.40 6.18 7.89
N VAL A 217 -2.42 4.91 8.27
CA VAL A 217 -1.49 4.35 9.25
C VAL A 217 -0.26 3.77 8.59
N ASN A 218 -0.39 2.98 7.51
CA ASN A 218 0.73 2.25 6.92
C ASN A 218 1.42 3.01 5.78
N LEU A 219 0.71 3.88 5.05
CA LEU A 219 1.28 4.64 3.93
C LEU A 219 1.66 6.07 4.34
N LEU A 220 0.78 6.76 5.09
CA LEU A 220 1.01 8.15 5.51
C LEU A 220 1.63 8.28 6.90
N ASN A 221 1.68 7.19 7.68
CA ASN A 221 2.20 7.19 9.04
C ASN A 221 1.58 8.25 9.98
N ILE A 222 0.33 8.65 9.73
CA ILE A 222 -0.40 9.55 10.60
C ILE A 222 -0.92 8.73 11.79
N SER A 223 -0.52 9.11 13.00
CA SER A 223 -0.98 8.44 14.23
C SER A 223 -2.49 8.61 14.40
N SER A 224 -3.14 7.55 14.90
CA SER A 224 -4.51 7.61 15.41
C SER A 224 -4.60 8.51 16.64
#